data_AF-A0A0W8FWE4-F1
#
_entry.id   AF-A0A0W8FWE4-F1
#
_cell.length_a   1.000
_cell.length_b   1.000
_cell.length_c   1.000
_cell.angle_alpha   90.00
_cell.angle_beta   90.00
_cell.angle_gamma   90.00
#
_symmetry.space_group_name_H-M   'P 1'
#
loop_
_entity.id
_entity.type
_entity.pdbx_description
1 polymer ?
#
loop_
_entity_poly.entity_id
_entity_poly.type
_entity_poly.pdbx_seq_one_letter_code
_entity_poly.pdbx_strand_id
1 'polypeptide(L)'
;MHESIYDKVKESLLKAYATLKIGTSLDTSNHVGPLIDKAAVEDFTNAIKKVKEEGGKIIFGGEVLEGGGYESGCYVKPAIAEVENHYQIVQEETFAPLLYLIKYSGEVSNAIELQNNVVQGLSSAIFTNDVRESEEFLSAWGSDCGIANVNIGTSGAEIGGAFGGEKETGGGRESGSDSWKAYMRRQTNTINFGKELPLAQGIKFDI
;
A
#
# COMPACT_ATOMS: atom_id res chain seq x y z
N MET A 1 0.61 5.96 13.94
CA MET A 1 0.15 5.33 15.20
C MET A 1 -0.13 6.39 16.25
N HIS A 2 -1.29 6.35 16.92
CA HIS A 2 -1.67 7.38 17.89
C HIS A 2 -0.73 7.38 19.11
N GLU A 3 -0.33 8.55 19.58
CA GLU A 3 0.66 8.72 20.66
C GLU A 3 0.30 7.97 21.95
N SER A 4 -0.99 7.91 22.29
CA SER A 4 -1.48 7.30 23.53
C SER A 4 -1.27 5.79 23.62
N ILE A 5 -1.07 5.12 22.47
CA ILE A 5 -0.85 3.67 22.40
C ILE A 5 0.50 3.30 21.78
N TYR A 6 1.31 4.30 21.40
CA TYR A 6 2.51 4.11 20.59
C TYR A 6 3.47 3.09 21.22
N ASP A 7 3.86 3.30 22.47
CA ASP A 7 4.84 2.43 23.14
C ASP A 7 4.30 1.01 23.34
N LYS A 8 3.02 0.86 23.67
CA LYS A 8 2.38 -0.46 23.86
C LYS A 8 2.41 -1.28 22.55
N VAL A 9 2.07 -0.66 21.42
CA VAL A 9 2.07 -1.34 20.13
C VAL A 9 3.49 -1.60 19.65
N LYS A 10 4.41 -0.62 19.80
CA LYS A 10 5.84 -0.80 19.51
C LYS A 10 6.42 -2.01 20.25
N GLU A 11 6.21 -2.12 21.55
CA GLU A 11 6.68 -3.27 22.34
C GLU A 11 6.10 -4.60 21.86
N SER A 12 4.82 -4.60 21.48
CA SER A 12 4.15 -5.79 20.96
C SER A 12 4.72 -6.22 19.60
N LEU A 13 5.00 -5.26 18.72
CA LEU A 13 5.66 -5.50 17.43
C LEU A 13 7.07 -6.06 17.62
N LEU A 14 7.88 -5.46 18.51
CA LEU A 14 9.23 -5.95 18.79
C LEU A 14 9.23 -7.40 19.29
N LYS A 15 8.29 -7.75 20.18
CA LYS A 15 8.11 -9.12 20.67
C LYS A 15 7.70 -10.06 19.54
N ALA A 16 6.75 -9.67 18.68
CA ALA A 16 6.33 -10.47 17.55
C ALA A 16 7.48 -10.72 16.55
N TYR A 17 8.20 -9.65 16.17
CA TYR A 17 9.33 -9.73 15.23
C TYR A 17 10.46 -10.63 15.76
N ALA A 18 10.70 -10.66 17.08
CA ALA A 18 11.68 -11.54 17.70
C ALA A 18 11.35 -13.04 17.56
N THR A 19 10.10 -13.40 17.26
CA THR A 19 9.67 -14.79 17.05
C THR A 19 9.74 -15.25 15.60
N LEU A 20 10.10 -14.36 14.66
CA LEU A 20 10.17 -14.70 13.24
C LEU A 20 11.30 -15.71 12.98
N LYS A 21 10.94 -16.81 12.31
CA LYS A 21 11.87 -17.81 11.80
C LYS A 21 12.20 -17.45 10.36
N ILE A 22 13.48 -17.32 10.07
CA ILE A 22 13.99 -16.91 8.76
C ILE A 22 14.74 -18.10 8.18
N GLY A 23 14.46 -18.46 6.93
CA GLY A 23 15.09 -19.60 6.29
C GLY A 23 14.45 -19.95 4.95
N THR A 24 14.80 -21.11 4.41
CA THR A 24 14.29 -21.56 3.11
C THR A 24 12.76 -21.56 3.06
N SER A 25 12.21 -21.02 1.96
CA SER A 25 10.76 -20.97 1.71
C SER A 25 10.14 -22.36 1.49
N LEU A 26 10.95 -23.42 1.36
CA LEU A 26 10.48 -24.80 1.27
C LEU A 26 10.09 -25.39 2.64
N ASP A 27 10.61 -24.82 3.73
CA ASP A 27 10.24 -25.22 5.08
C ASP A 27 9.11 -24.33 5.60
N THR A 28 7.92 -24.93 5.72
CA THR A 28 6.69 -24.28 6.19
C THR A 28 6.76 -23.76 7.63
N SER A 29 7.78 -24.13 8.40
CA SER A 29 8.02 -23.59 9.74
C SER A 29 8.70 -22.22 9.73
N ASN A 30 9.28 -21.81 8.60
CA ASN A 30 9.82 -20.46 8.40
C ASN A 30 8.71 -19.48 8.05
N HIS A 31 8.82 -18.26 8.57
CA HIS A 31 7.88 -17.17 8.31
C HIS A 31 8.38 -16.22 7.22
N VAL A 32 9.70 -16.12 7.04
CA VAL A 32 10.35 -15.15 6.15
C VAL A 32 11.40 -15.86 5.29
N GLY A 33 11.25 -15.77 3.98
CA GLY A 33 12.22 -16.25 2.99
C GLY A 33 13.28 -15.21 2.64
N PRO A 34 14.12 -15.47 1.61
CA PRO A 34 15.07 -14.50 1.12
C PRO A 34 14.39 -13.38 0.31
N LEU A 35 15.06 -12.25 0.20
CA LEU A 35 14.83 -11.28 -0.88
C LEU A 35 15.13 -11.92 -2.24
N ILE A 36 14.62 -11.32 -3.31
CA ILE A 36 14.70 -11.88 -4.66
C ILE A 36 16.15 -12.02 -5.16
N ASP A 37 17.00 -11.04 -4.87
CA ASP A 37 18.41 -11.01 -5.29
C ASP A 37 19.26 -10.10 -4.39
N LYS A 38 20.55 -9.96 -4.76
CA LYS A 38 21.51 -9.12 -4.03
C LYS A 38 21.31 -7.62 -4.25
N ALA A 39 20.67 -7.20 -5.34
CA ALA A 39 20.36 -5.79 -5.57
C ALA A 39 19.28 -5.33 -4.57
N ALA A 40 18.25 -6.15 -4.35
CA ALA A 40 17.25 -5.89 -3.31
C ALA A 40 17.86 -5.84 -1.89
N VAL A 41 18.91 -6.64 -1.62
CA VAL A 41 19.66 -6.59 -0.35
C VAL A 41 20.45 -5.29 -0.22
N GLU A 42 21.05 -4.82 -1.32
CA GLU A 42 21.76 -3.54 -1.37
C GLU A 42 20.78 -2.38 -1.14
N ASP A 43 19.63 -2.37 -1.81
CA ASP A 43 18.57 -1.39 -1.61
C ASP A 43 18.07 -1.37 -0.15
N PHE A 44 17.83 -2.55 0.43
CA PHE A 44 17.48 -2.69 1.85
C PHE A 44 18.55 -2.08 2.76
N THR A 45 19.82 -2.43 2.54
CA THR A 45 20.93 -1.96 3.38
C THR A 45 21.13 -0.44 3.24
N ASN A 46 20.96 0.09 2.03
CA ASN A 46 21.00 1.52 1.74
C ASN A 46 19.85 2.27 2.43
N ALA A 47 18.63 1.72 2.40
CA ALA A 47 17.49 2.28 3.13
C ALA A 47 17.75 2.33 4.64
N ILE A 48 18.30 1.26 5.22
CA ILE A 48 18.68 1.23 6.65
C ILE A 48 19.71 2.31 6.99
N LYS A 49 20.69 2.54 6.11
CA LYS A 49 21.67 3.62 6.27
C LYS A 49 21.01 5.00 6.18
N LYS A 50 20.18 5.21 5.16
CA LYS A 50 19.48 6.47 4.90
C LYS A 50 18.54 6.85 6.05
N VAL A 51 17.82 5.89 6.63
CA VAL A 51 17.03 6.11 7.86
C VAL A 51 17.88 6.72 8.97
N LYS A 52 19.08 6.18 9.22
CA LYS A 52 19.98 6.71 10.25
C LYS A 52 20.51 8.10 9.89
N GLU A 53 20.84 8.32 8.62
CA GLU A 53 21.32 9.62 8.12
C GLU A 53 20.26 10.73 8.25
N GLU A 54 18.98 10.40 8.08
CA GLU A 54 17.86 11.32 8.23
C GLU A 54 17.41 11.51 9.69
N GLY A 55 18.06 10.83 10.64
CA GLY A 55 17.78 10.97 12.09
C GLY A 55 16.76 9.97 12.62
N GLY A 56 16.34 9.00 11.81
CA GLY A 56 15.55 7.86 12.25
C GLY A 56 16.36 6.85 13.06
N LYS A 57 15.65 5.98 13.77
CA LYS A 57 16.25 4.97 14.66
C LYS A 57 15.78 3.57 14.29
N ILE A 58 16.71 2.72 13.88
CA ILE A 58 16.45 1.28 13.75
C ILE A 58 16.30 0.69 15.16
N ILE A 59 15.12 0.17 15.47
CA ILE A 59 14.80 -0.43 16.78
C ILE A 59 14.75 -1.95 16.75
N PHE A 60 14.74 -2.56 15.57
CA PHE A 60 14.85 -4.01 15.38
C PHE A 60 15.41 -4.33 14.00
N GLY A 61 16.21 -5.39 13.89
CA GLY A 61 16.66 -5.95 12.61
C GLY A 61 17.52 -5.01 11.78
N GLY A 62 17.43 -5.12 10.46
CA GLY A 62 18.24 -4.32 9.53
C GLY A 62 19.58 -4.95 9.13
N GLU A 63 19.81 -6.20 9.54
CA GLU A 63 21.03 -6.96 9.27
C GLU A 63 20.85 -7.86 8.05
N VAL A 64 21.90 -8.04 7.26
CA VAL A 64 22.02 -9.16 6.32
C VAL A 64 22.43 -10.41 7.11
N LEU A 65 21.77 -11.54 6.89
CA LEU A 65 22.08 -12.79 7.57
C LEU A 65 23.21 -13.53 6.85
N GLU A 66 24.13 -14.08 7.63
CA GLU A 66 25.30 -14.81 7.14
C GLU A 66 25.40 -16.19 7.79
N GLY A 67 26.13 -17.10 7.14
CA GLY A 67 26.40 -18.44 7.64
C GLY A 67 25.59 -19.53 6.94
N GLY A 68 25.57 -20.72 7.57
CA GLY A 68 24.93 -21.91 7.01
C GLY A 68 23.43 -21.72 6.82
N GLY A 69 22.94 -21.95 5.59
CA GLY A 69 21.54 -21.72 5.19
C GLY A 69 21.24 -20.33 4.63
N TYR A 70 22.22 -19.41 4.65
CA TYR A 70 22.10 -18.04 4.13
C TYR A 70 23.13 -17.71 3.04
N GLU A 71 23.70 -18.73 2.39
CA GLU A 71 24.82 -18.60 1.46
C GLU A 71 24.49 -17.79 0.20
N SER A 72 23.21 -17.60 -0.12
CA SER A 72 22.77 -16.73 -1.22
C SER A 72 23.17 -15.26 -1.00
N GLY A 73 23.32 -14.85 0.27
CA GLY A 73 23.46 -13.45 0.66
C GLY A 73 22.15 -12.65 0.49
N CYS A 74 21.02 -13.33 0.26
CA CYS A 74 19.71 -12.69 0.04
C CYS A 74 18.80 -12.71 1.27
N TYR A 75 19.27 -13.24 2.40
CA TYR A 75 18.47 -13.28 3.62
C TYR A 75 18.75 -12.05 4.47
N VAL A 76 17.69 -11.36 4.86
CA VAL A 76 17.78 -10.17 5.73
C VAL A 76 16.88 -10.37 6.93
N LYS A 77 17.24 -9.75 8.05
CA LYS A 77 16.36 -9.67 9.22
C LYS A 77 15.41 -8.48 9.03
N PRO A 78 14.07 -8.70 8.98
CA PRO A 78 13.09 -7.63 8.87
C PRO A 78 13.35 -6.51 9.86
N ALA A 79 13.22 -5.27 9.42
CA ALA A 79 13.58 -4.10 10.18
C ALA A 79 12.34 -3.33 10.68
N ILE A 80 12.48 -2.72 11.85
CA ILE A 80 11.53 -1.72 12.36
C ILE A 80 12.32 -0.46 12.69
N ALA A 81 11.83 0.69 12.24
CA ALA A 81 12.44 1.98 12.50
C ALA A 81 11.43 3.01 13.05
N GLU A 82 11.85 3.80 14.04
CA GLU A 82 11.15 5.03 14.44
C GLU A 82 11.62 6.16 13.51
N VAL A 83 10.70 6.85 12.84
CA VAL A 83 10.99 7.86 11.81
C VAL A 83 9.95 8.97 11.81
N GLU A 84 10.27 10.09 11.16
CA GLU A 84 9.34 11.18 10.88
C GLU A 84 8.79 11.09 9.46
N ASN A 85 7.54 11.50 9.23
CA ASN A 85 6.90 11.34 7.93
C ASN A 85 7.63 12.08 6.81
N HIS A 86 8.20 13.25 7.09
CA HIS A 86 8.84 14.09 6.08
C HIS A 86 10.21 13.58 5.59
N TYR A 87 10.73 12.50 6.17
CA TYR A 87 11.98 11.88 5.74
C TYR A 87 11.83 11.31 4.33
N GLN A 88 12.82 11.56 3.46
CA GLN A 88 12.75 11.13 2.05
C GLN A 88 12.61 9.61 1.95
N ILE A 89 13.34 8.87 2.81
CA ILE A 89 13.30 7.40 2.81
C ILE A 89 11.95 6.80 3.22
N VAL A 90 11.09 7.60 3.86
CA VAL A 90 9.72 7.22 4.22
C VAL A 90 8.76 7.43 3.06
N GLN A 91 9.04 8.41 2.20
CA GLN A 91 8.24 8.75 1.02
C GLN A 91 8.57 7.83 -0.18
N GLU A 92 9.77 7.26 -0.22
CA GLU A 92 10.23 6.36 -1.27
C GLU A 92 9.95 4.89 -0.93
N GLU A 93 9.42 4.15 -1.89
CA GLU A 93 9.21 2.71 -1.73
C GLU A 93 10.55 1.98 -1.88
N THR A 94 11.01 1.36 -0.79
CA THR A 94 12.04 0.31 -0.85
C THR A 94 11.35 -1.04 -0.78
N PHE A 95 11.52 -1.88 -1.82
CA PHE A 95 10.84 -3.17 -1.93
C PHE A 95 11.50 -4.26 -1.07
N ALA A 96 11.51 -4.05 0.26
CA ALA A 96 12.18 -4.85 1.26
C ALA A 96 11.43 -4.84 2.61
N PRO A 97 11.70 -5.77 3.55
CA PRO A 97 10.95 -5.87 4.81
C PRO A 97 11.39 -4.82 5.84
N LEU A 98 11.01 -3.57 5.62
CA LEU A 98 11.29 -2.42 6.49
C LEU A 98 9.99 -1.73 6.90
N LEU A 99 9.69 -1.71 8.20
CA LEU A 99 8.51 -1.08 8.77
C LEU A 99 8.85 0.24 9.47
N TYR A 100 8.22 1.32 9.03
CA TYR A 100 8.33 2.65 9.64
C TYR A 100 7.23 2.89 10.69
N LEU A 101 7.63 3.28 11.90
CA LEU A 101 6.73 3.65 12.99
C LEU A 101 6.66 5.17 13.13
N ILE A 102 5.61 5.75 12.55
CA ILE A 102 5.31 7.18 12.61
C ILE A 102 4.25 7.43 13.69
N LYS A 103 4.52 8.41 14.56
CA LYS A 103 3.57 8.84 15.60
C LYS A 103 2.67 9.94 15.06
N TYR A 104 1.41 9.95 15.46
CA TYR A 104 0.53 11.11 15.29
C TYR A 104 -0.23 11.38 16.59
N SER A 105 -0.79 12.57 16.71
CA SER A 105 -1.53 13.04 17.88
C SER A 105 -2.81 13.74 17.43
N GLY A 106 -3.83 13.77 18.29
CA GLY A 106 -5.11 14.41 17.99
C GLY A 106 -6.03 13.53 17.15
N GLU A 107 -6.81 14.17 16.27
CA GLU A 107 -7.86 13.52 15.49
C GLU A 107 -7.31 12.61 14.39
N VAL A 108 -8.14 11.67 13.93
CA VAL A 108 -7.79 10.71 12.87
C VAL A 108 -7.41 11.39 11.55
N SER A 109 -7.96 12.57 11.26
CA SER A 109 -7.61 13.39 10.10
C SER A 109 -6.10 13.67 10.01
N ASN A 110 -5.41 13.83 11.14
CA ASN A 110 -3.97 14.04 11.16
C ASN A 110 -3.22 12.79 10.67
N ALA A 111 -3.70 11.59 11.01
CA ALA A 111 -3.11 10.34 10.51
C ALA A 111 -3.37 10.14 9.01
N ILE A 112 -4.56 10.52 8.54
CA ILE A 112 -4.94 10.46 7.13
C ILE A 112 -4.07 11.41 6.30
N GLU A 113 -3.80 12.63 6.79
CA GLU A 113 -2.90 13.58 6.11
C GLU A 113 -1.49 13.00 5.96
N LEU A 114 -0.94 12.40 7.02
CA LEU A 114 0.37 11.73 6.95
C LEU A 114 0.38 10.58 5.94
N GLN A 115 -0.69 9.77 5.91
CA GLN A 115 -0.85 8.62 5.00
C GLN A 115 -1.02 9.05 3.53
N ASN A 116 -1.74 10.14 3.26
CA ASN A 116 -1.97 10.64 1.91
C ASN A 116 -0.76 11.40 1.33
N ASN A 117 0.19 11.84 2.18
CA ASN A 117 1.33 12.68 1.78
C ASN A 117 2.36 11.99 0.86
N VAL A 118 2.31 10.65 0.75
CA VAL A 118 3.16 9.90 -0.17
C VAL A 118 2.60 9.93 -1.60
N VAL A 119 3.48 9.75 -2.60
CA VAL A 119 3.09 9.77 -4.02
C VAL A 119 2.38 8.49 -4.47
N GLN A 120 2.52 7.39 -3.73
CA GLN A 120 1.88 6.10 -3.99
C GLN A 120 0.45 6.08 -3.42
N GLY A 121 -0.44 5.26 -3.99
CA GLY A 121 -1.85 5.20 -3.61
C GLY A 121 -2.49 3.82 -3.78
N LEU A 122 -1.77 2.75 -3.44
CA LEU A 122 -2.28 1.37 -3.63
C LEU A 122 -3.31 0.98 -2.56
N SER A 123 -2.87 0.82 -1.32
CA SER A 123 -3.68 0.27 -0.24
C SER A 123 -3.38 0.96 1.10
N SER A 124 -4.42 1.17 1.89
CA SER A 124 -4.36 1.78 3.23
C SER A 124 -5.24 0.99 4.21
N ALA A 125 -4.96 1.11 5.50
CA ALA A 125 -5.76 0.46 6.54
C ALA A 125 -5.82 1.29 7.82
N ILE A 126 -7.00 1.28 8.46
CA ILE A 126 -7.21 1.78 9.81
C ILE A 126 -7.61 0.63 10.74
N PHE A 127 -7.08 0.62 11.96
CA PHE A 127 -7.53 -0.28 13.04
C PHE A 127 -8.19 0.57 14.13
N THR A 128 -9.52 0.52 14.20
CA THR A 128 -10.32 1.31 15.13
C THR A 128 -11.62 0.60 15.49
N ASN A 129 -12.14 0.91 16.68
CA ASN A 129 -13.50 0.54 17.11
C ASN A 129 -14.45 1.74 17.08
N ASP A 130 -13.98 2.94 16.74
CA ASP A 130 -14.84 4.12 16.59
C ASP A 130 -15.38 4.17 15.15
N VAL A 131 -16.71 4.10 15.04
CA VAL A 131 -17.40 4.12 13.75
C VAL A 131 -17.19 5.44 13.00
N ARG A 132 -16.99 6.55 13.70
CA ARG A 132 -16.75 7.85 13.08
C ARG A 132 -15.37 7.89 12.44
N GLU A 133 -14.36 7.36 13.13
CA GLU A 133 -13.01 7.26 12.56
C GLU A 133 -12.99 6.32 11.35
N SER A 134 -13.70 5.19 11.41
CA SER A 134 -13.78 4.27 10.26
C SER A 134 -14.47 4.89 9.06
N GLU A 135 -15.60 5.58 9.28
CA GLU A 135 -16.35 6.23 8.18
C GLU A 135 -15.60 7.44 7.64
N GLU A 136 -14.92 8.22 8.48
CA GLU A 136 -14.07 9.32 8.04
C GLU A 136 -12.93 8.82 7.14
N PHE A 137 -12.26 7.74 7.57
CA PHE A 137 -11.20 7.08 6.79
C PHE A 137 -11.67 6.57 5.42
N LEU A 138 -12.89 6.05 5.33
CA LEU A 138 -13.49 5.55 4.08
C LEU A 138 -14.21 6.62 3.25
N SER A 139 -14.36 7.84 3.79
CA SER A 139 -15.09 8.92 3.14
C SER A 139 -14.31 9.53 1.97
N ALA A 140 -14.97 10.40 1.21
CA ALA A 140 -14.35 11.16 0.11
C ALA A 140 -13.20 12.10 0.55
N TRP A 141 -13.06 12.36 1.85
CA TRP A 141 -11.99 13.18 2.43
C TRP A 141 -10.94 12.33 3.18
N GLY A 142 -11.12 11.01 3.20
CA GLY A 142 -10.32 10.05 3.92
C GLY A 142 -9.09 9.57 3.13
N SER A 143 -8.86 8.26 3.17
CA SER A 143 -7.78 7.62 2.41
C SER A 143 -7.92 7.89 0.91
N ASP A 144 -6.82 8.26 0.26
CA ASP A 144 -6.73 8.45 -1.19
C ASP A 144 -6.21 7.22 -1.97
N CYS A 145 -6.09 6.07 -1.30
CA CYS A 145 -5.72 4.81 -1.93
C CYS A 145 -6.88 4.17 -2.72
N GLY A 146 -6.55 3.32 -3.70
CA GLY A 146 -7.54 2.52 -4.42
C GLY A 146 -8.20 1.42 -3.57
N ILE A 147 -7.53 0.98 -2.50
CA ILE A 147 -8.03 0.04 -1.48
C ILE A 147 -7.90 0.71 -0.12
N ALA A 148 -9.02 0.79 0.63
CA ALA A 148 -9.04 1.33 1.99
C ALA A 148 -9.77 0.34 2.92
N ASN A 149 -9.07 -0.13 3.94
CA ASN A 149 -9.50 -1.23 4.80
C ASN A 149 -9.74 -0.81 6.25
N VAL A 150 -10.72 -1.43 6.91
CA VAL A 150 -10.99 -1.25 8.35
C VAL A 150 -10.79 -2.58 9.07
N ASN A 151 -9.92 -2.59 10.08
CA ASN A 151 -9.60 -3.75 10.93
C ASN A 151 -9.06 -4.98 10.18
N ILE A 152 -8.51 -4.78 8.99
CA ILE A 152 -7.71 -5.74 8.23
C ILE A 152 -6.53 -5.00 7.58
N GLY A 153 -5.39 -5.68 7.45
CA GLY A 153 -4.17 -5.06 6.92
C GLY A 153 -4.25 -4.66 5.45
N THR A 154 -3.19 -4.04 4.94
CA THR A 154 -3.11 -3.51 3.56
C THR A 154 -3.15 -4.60 2.49
N SER A 155 -2.88 -5.86 2.83
CA SER A 155 -3.01 -7.01 1.92
C SER A 155 -4.44 -7.59 1.87
N GLY A 156 -5.40 -7.02 2.59
CA GLY A 156 -6.80 -7.44 2.56
C GLY A 156 -7.45 -7.08 1.22
N ALA A 157 -7.41 -8.00 0.27
CA ALA A 157 -8.08 -7.92 -1.02
C ALA A 157 -8.51 -9.32 -1.48
N GLU A 158 -9.54 -9.41 -2.30
CA GLU A 158 -10.08 -10.67 -2.81
C GLU A 158 -10.46 -10.59 -4.29
N ILE A 159 -10.61 -11.75 -4.93
CA ILE A 159 -10.82 -11.87 -6.39
C ILE A 159 -12.03 -11.05 -6.86
N GLY A 160 -13.10 -10.95 -6.05
CA GLY A 160 -14.32 -10.23 -6.40
C GLY A 160 -14.17 -8.71 -6.48
N GLY A 161 -13.17 -8.14 -5.81
CA GLY A 161 -12.89 -6.70 -5.81
C GLY A 161 -12.06 -6.25 -7.02
N ALA A 162 -12.20 -4.98 -7.40
CA ALA A 162 -11.28 -4.34 -8.34
C ALA A 162 -9.96 -4.06 -7.62
N PHE A 163 -8.86 -4.67 -8.08
CA PHE A 163 -7.54 -4.51 -7.46
C PHE A 163 -6.72 -3.45 -8.21
N GLY A 164 -6.18 -2.47 -7.50
CA GLY A 164 -5.31 -1.44 -8.06
C GLY A 164 -5.35 -0.16 -7.22
N GLY A 165 -4.55 0.83 -7.60
CA GLY A 165 -4.33 2.04 -6.82
C GLY A 165 -4.41 3.32 -7.63
N GLU A 166 -4.30 4.43 -6.91
CA GLU A 166 -4.34 5.80 -7.42
C GLU A 166 -2.93 6.45 -7.40
N LYS A 167 -2.84 7.72 -7.77
CA LYS A 167 -1.61 8.51 -7.78
C LYS A 167 -0.51 7.82 -8.61
N GLU A 168 0.73 7.75 -8.13
CA GLU A 168 1.83 7.09 -8.86
C GLU A 168 1.70 5.56 -8.94
N THR A 169 0.73 4.95 -8.25
CA THR A 169 0.37 3.55 -8.51
C THR A 169 -0.27 3.36 -9.90
N GLY A 170 -0.81 4.42 -10.51
CA GLY A 170 -1.08 4.47 -11.95
C GLY A 170 -2.55 4.33 -12.38
N GLY A 171 -3.51 4.20 -11.46
CA GLY A 171 -4.95 4.28 -11.75
C GLY A 171 -5.59 3.02 -12.37
N GLY A 172 -4.80 2.01 -12.72
CA GLY A 172 -5.30 0.75 -13.27
C GLY A 172 -6.17 -0.03 -12.27
N ARG A 173 -7.03 -0.93 -12.79
CA ARG A 173 -7.79 -1.91 -12.02
C ARG A 173 -7.82 -3.27 -12.70
N GLU A 174 -7.65 -4.32 -11.90
CA GLU A 174 -7.60 -5.72 -12.33
C GLU A 174 -8.58 -6.60 -11.51
N SER A 175 -8.69 -7.88 -11.88
CA SER A 175 -9.55 -8.89 -11.25
C SER A 175 -11.05 -8.61 -11.35
N GLY A 176 -11.70 -8.19 -10.26
CA GLY A 176 -13.14 -8.23 -10.10
C GLY A 176 -13.88 -6.98 -10.57
N SER A 177 -15.09 -6.77 -10.04
CA SER A 177 -16.01 -5.71 -10.45
C SER A 177 -16.19 -5.65 -11.98
N ASP A 178 -16.03 -4.48 -12.57
CA ASP A 178 -16.08 -4.22 -14.00
C ASP A 178 -14.72 -3.91 -14.61
N SER A 179 -13.62 -4.33 -13.98
CA SER A 179 -12.24 -4.20 -14.49
C SER A 179 -12.08 -4.77 -15.91
N TRP A 180 -12.87 -5.79 -16.26
CA TRP A 180 -12.93 -6.36 -17.62
C TRP A 180 -13.26 -5.33 -18.71
N LYS A 181 -13.91 -4.20 -18.36
CA LYS A 181 -14.22 -3.12 -19.32
C LYS A 181 -12.97 -2.47 -19.89
N ALA A 182 -11.83 -2.48 -19.19
CA ALA A 182 -10.56 -1.96 -19.71
C ALA A 182 -10.01 -2.81 -20.87
N TYR A 183 -10.42 -4.08 -20.96
CA TYR A 183 -10.01 -5.03 -21.99
C TYR A 183 -11.01 -5.11 -23.15
N MET A 184 -12.02 -4.23 -23.16
CA MET A 184 -13.03 -4.13 -24.21
C MET A 184 -13.21 -2.67 -24.66
N ARG A 185 -13.77 -2.46 -25.85
CA ARG A 185 -14.15 -1.12 -26.33
C ARG A 185 -15.66 -0.91 -26.24
N ARG A 186 -16.10 0.21 -25.66
CA ARG A 186 -17.52 0.61 -25.66
C ARG A 186 -17.90 1.17 -27.03
N GLN A 187 -19.12 0.87 -27.50
CA GLN A 187 -19.70 1.45 -28.70
C GLN A 187 -21.14 1.86 -28.42
N THR A 188 -21.47 3.12 -28.72
CA THR A 188 -22.86 3.63 -28.66
C THR A 188 -23.45 3.60 -30.06
N ASN A 189 -24.57 2.92 -30.25
CA ASN A 189 -25.20 2.72 -31.55
C ASN A 189 -26.61 3.30 -31.56
N THR A 190 -26.91 4.14 -32.55
CA THR A 190 -28.28 4.59 -32.84
C THR A 190 -28.73 3.94 -34.15
N ILE A 191 -29.81 3.18 -34.09
CA ILE A 191 -30.42 2.57 -35.28
C ILE A 191 -31.79 3.21 -35.48
N ASN A 192 -31.91 4.08 -36.49
CA ASN A 192 -33.20 4.54 -36.96
C ASN A 192 -33.78 3.49 -37.91
N PHE A 193 -34.79 2.75 -37.46
CA PHE A 193 -35.53 1.78 -38.29
C PHE A 193 -36.74 2.41 -39.00
N GLY A 194 -37.00 3.70 -38.76
CA GLY A 194 -38.01 4.47 -39.47
C GLY A 194 -37.56 4.81 -40.89
N LYS A 195 -38.53 5.18 -41.74
CA LYS A 195 -38.26 5.69 -43.10
C LYS A 195 -37.97 7.19 -43.12
N GLU A 196 -38.10 7.87 -41.98
CA GLU A 196 -37.99 9.31 -41.85
C GLU A 196 -36.73 9.68 -41.07
N LEU A 197 -36.03 10.71 -41.54
CA LEU A 197 -35.01 11.40 -40.77
C LEU A 197 -35.61 12.72 -40.29
N PRO A 198 -35.69 12.99 -38.98
CA PRO A 198 -36.19 14.28 -38.52
C PRO A 198 -35.23 15.37 -39.04
N LEU A 199 -35.75 16.27 -39.87
CA LEU A 199 -34.99 17.41 -40.36
C LEU A 199 -34.81 18.40 -39.21
N ALA A 200 -33.55 18.79 -38.97
CA ALA A 200 -33.25 19.81 -37.98
C ALA A 200 -33.86 21.16 -38.41
N GLN A 201 -34.42 21.90 -37.44
CA GLN A 201 -34.83 23.31 -37.58
C GLN A 201 -35.94 23.60 -38.61
N GLY A 202 -36.79 22.63 -38.95
CA GLY A 202 -37.94 22.85 -39.82
C GLY A 202 -37.60 23.15 -41.29
N ILE A 203 -36.33 22.98 -41.68
CA ILE A 203 -35.87 23.09 -43.06
C ILE A 203 -36.37 21.86 -43.81
N LYS A 204 -37.06 22.06 -44.95
CA LYS A 204 -37.48 20.99 -45.87
C LYS A 204 -36.56 20.98 -47.09
N PHE A 205 -36.05 19.82 -47.46
CA PHE A 205 -35.38 19.64 -48.75
C PHE A 205 -36.44 19.10 -49.73
N ASP A 206 -36.94 19.96 -50.62
CA ASP A 206 -37.80 19.55 -51.75
C ASP A 206 -36.90 19.05 -52.89
N ILE A 207 -36.47 17.79 -52.81
CA ILE A 207 -35.72 17.08 -53.86
C ILE A 207 -36.48 15.83 -54.28
#